data_AF-A0A919Z5W8-F1
#
_entry.id   AF-A0A919Z5W8-F1
#
_cell.length_a   1.000
_cell.length_b   1.000
_cell.length_c   1.000
_cell.angle_alpha   90.00
_cell.angle_beta   90.00
_cell.angle_gamma   90.00
#
_symmetry.space_group_name_H-M   'P 1'
#
loop_
_entity.id
_entity.type
_entity.pdbx_description
1 polymer ?
#
loop_
_entity_poly.entity_id
_entity_poly.type
_entity_poly.pdbx_seq_one_letter_code
_entity_poly.pdbx_strand_id
1 'polypeptide(L)'
;MKKMLKSVAIAAVSIGLISTTAIASSADWTEVKALFNNKMKVTINGQAPDSPLTPLMVDGVAYLPVRDMGEALGMNVNWNEQEYRIEIENGQEEAITETITAIILDVKTGNNGDQMVEVLSLGADSPYPVIRLIVPSDLTIKGPESDDSQEKPELKPGMKIEAAYSLAMTRSLPPQTRAESVRIIHELGLVEGIVQSVQSTDHGLSIKMDEQENDPTSGIILHIAEDTVIRSGPLADPATADQIKEGAKIKAYYGPIMTMSLPPQSPAQAIILLDDAAAE
;
A
#
# COMPACT_ATOMS: atom_id res chain seq x y z
N MET A 1 -58.73 10.72 33.26
CA MET A 1 -57.65 10.50 32.28
C MET A 1 -57.27 11.83 31.66
N LYS A 2 -56.04 12.30 31.85
CA LYS A 2 -55.46 13.41 31.07
C LYS A 2 -53.98 13.08 30.89
N LYS A 3 -53.63 12.64 29.68
CA LYS A 3 -52.28 12.20 29.31
C LYS A 3 -51.34 13.42 29.34
N MET A 4 -50.21 13.27 30.01
CA MET A 4 -49.07 14.18 29.92
C MET A 4 -48.52 14.16 28.50
N LEU A 5 -48.41 15.32 27.84
CA LEU A 5 -47.55 15.50 26.68
C LEU A 5 -46.13 15.77 27.18
N LYS A 6 -45.19 14.94 26.74
CA LYS A 6 -43.76 15.15 26.90
C LYS A 6 -43.36 16.35 26.02
N SER A 7 -42.76 17.35 26.64
CA SER A 7 -42.15 18.51 26.02
C SER A 7 -40.98 18.08 25.13
N VAL A 8 -41.08 18.36 23.83
CA VAL A 8 -39.95 18.29 22.89
C VAL A 8 -39.13 19.56 23.09
N ALA A 9 -37.89 19.39 23.53
CA ALA A 9 -36.91 20.46 23.62
C ALA A 9 -36.55 20.93 22.21
N ILE A 10 -36.80 22.20 21.91
CA ILE A 10 -36.22 22.90 20.78
C ILE A 10 -34.76 23.15 21.17
N ALA A 11 -33.83 22.47 20.50
CA ALA A 11 -32.41 22.76 20.64
C ALA A 11 -32.16 24.13 19.98
N ALA A 12 -32.07 25.17 20.80
CA ALA A 12 -31.48 26.44 20.41
C ALA A 12 -30.01 26.19 20.10
N VAL A 13 -29.58 26.44 18.87
CA VAL A 13 -28.15 26.60 18.57
C VAL A 13 -27.73 27.94 19.18
N SER A 14 -27.23 27.86 20.42
CA SER A 14 -26.72 29.00 21.16
C SER A 14 -25.37 29.44 20.59
N ILE A 15 -25.36 30.48 19.77
CA ILE A 15 -24.16 31.28 19.52
C ILE A 15 -23.89 32.13 20.77
N GLY A 16 -22.64 32.11 21.21
CA GLY A 16 -22.17 32.61 22.50
C GLY A 16 -22.50 34.08 22.78
N LEU A 17 -22.78 34.34 24.05
CA LEU A 17 -22.80 35.66 24.66
C LEU A 17 -21.39 36.27 24.63
N ILE A 18 -21.15 37.25 23.76
CA ILE A 18 -20.16 38.30 23.99
C ILE A 18 -20.94 39.62 24.06
N SER A 19 -20.92 40.23 25.24
CA SER A 19 -21.48 41.55 25.51
C SER A 19 -20.58 42.65 24.95
N THR A 20 -20.94 43.22 23.79
CA THR A 20 -20.51 44.57 23.38
C THR A 20 -21.64 45.28 22.63
N THR A 21 -21.71 46.59 22.83
CA THR A 21 -22.78 47.50 22.41
C THR A 21 -22.94 47.65 20.90
N ALA A 22 -24.21 47.63 20.48
CA ALA A 22 -24.82 48.06 19.22
C ALA A 22 -23.94 48.65 18.09
N ILE A 23 -23.91 47.93 16.97
CA ILE A 23 -24.28 48.51 15.66
C ILE A 23 -25.34 47.56 15.08
N ALA A 24 -26.61 47.91 15.25
CA ALA A 24 -27.69 47.26 14.51
C ALA A 24 -27.63 47.76 13.06
N SER A 25 -26.89 47.06 12.21
CA SER A 25 -27.39 46.88 10.85
C SER A 25 -28.65 46.03 11.01
N SER A 26 -29.81 46.55 10.63
CA SER A 26 -30.99 45.71 10.46
C SER A 26 -30.67 44.73 9.34
N ALA A 27 -30.11 43.58 9.70
CA ALA A 27 -30.16 42.43 8.83
C ALA A 27 -31.64 42.18 8.56
N ASP A 28 -32.07 42.40 7.32
CA ASP A 28 -33.42 42.10 6.84
C ASP A 28 -33.60 40.58 6.82
N TRP A 29 -33.74 39.99 8.01
CA TRP A 29 -34.04 38.58 8.17
C TRP A 29 -35.46 38.33 7.66
N THR A 30 -35.57 37.47 6.67
CA THR A 30 -36.87 36.96 6.20
C THR A 30 -37.21 35.68 6.96
N GLU A 31 -38.42 35.61 7.51
CA GLU A 31 -38.90 34.38 8.14
C GLU A 31 -39.19 33.36 7.04
N VAL A 32 -38.55 32.19 7.13
CA VAL A 32 -38.81 31.05 6.25
C VAL A 32 -39.57 29.99 7.02
N LYS A 33 -40.77 29.63 6.55
CA LYS A 33 -41.56 28.53 7.11
C LYS A 33 -41.18 27.23 6.45
N ALA A 34 -40.74 26.27 7.27
CA ALA A 34 -40.30 24.97 6.80
C ALA A 34 -41.04 23.82 7.50
N LEU A 35 -41.27 22.71 6.79
CA LEU A 35 -41.93 21.51 7.31
C LEU A 35 -41.09 20.25 7.04
N PHE A 36 -40.88 19.40 8.04
CA PHE A 36 -40.27 18.09 7.80
C PHE A 36 -41.25 17.13 7.13
N ASN A 37 -40.82 16.46 6.05
CA ASN A 37 -41.63 15.47 5.35
C ASN A 37 -41.18 14.04 5.63
N ASN A 38 -41.68 13.48 6.73
CA ASN A 38 -41.34 12.11 7.15
C ASN A 38 -42.00 11.00 6.31
N LYS A 39 -42.77 11.34 5.28
CA LYS A 39 -43.42 10.37 4.38
C LYS A 39 -42.64 10.15 3.09
N MET A 40 -41.80 11.11 2.69
CA MET A 40 -40.93 10.96 1.54
C MET A 40 -39.78 10.01 1.87
N LYS A 41 -39.54 9.06 0.97
CA LYS A 41 -38.42 8.12 1.06
C LYS A 41 -37.37 8.53 0.05
N VAL A 42 -36.14 8.69 0.51
CA VAL A 42 -34.97 8.95 -0.33
C VAL A 42 -34.17 7.66 -0.45
N THR A 43 -33.71 7.35 -1.66
CA THR A 43 -32.88 6.18 -1.95
C THR A 43 -31.68 6.58 -2.77
N ILE A 44 -30.53 5.94 -2.52
CA ILE A 44 -29.29 6.11 -3.27
C ILE A 44 -29.06 4.82 -4.03
N ASN A 45 -28.97 4.91 -5.37
CA ASN A 45 -28.84 3.74 -6.26
C ASN A 45 -29.89 2.64 -6.00
N GLY A 46 -31.11 3.03 -5.61
CA GLY A 46 -32.21 2.11 -5.31
C GLY A 46 -32.17 1.47 -3.91
N GLN A 47 -31.17 1.77 -3.08
CA GLN A 47 -31.07 1.32 -1.70
C GLN A 47 -31.42 2.44 -0.71
N ALA A 48 -31.98 2.06 0.45
CA ALA A 48 -32.20 3.01 1.53
C ALA A 48 -30.84 3.39 2.16
N PRO A 49 -30.56 4.67 2.42
CA PRO A 49 -29.35 5.09 3.13
C PRO A 49 -29.37 4.56 4.57
N ASP A 50 -28.19 4.34 5.16
CA ASP A 50 -28.03 3.85 6.54
C ASP A 50 -28.65 4.82 7.57
N SER A 51 -28.53 6.13 7.30
CA SER A 51 -29.22 7.18 8.04
C SER A 51 -30.39 7.74 7.22
N PRO A 52 -31.61 7.85 7.79
CA PRO A 52 -32.78 8.32 7.05
C PRO A 52 -32.67 9.81 6.69
N LEU A 53 -32.46 10.08 5.40
CA LEU A 53 -32.51 11.42 4.82
C LEU A 53 -33.94 11.98 4.87
N THR A 54 -34.20 12.90 5.79
CA THR A 54 -35.52 13.52 5.98
C THR A 54 -35.59 14.87 5.27
N PRO A 55 -36.41 15.02 4.21
CA PRO A 55 -36.52 16.29 3.50
C PRO A 55 -37.17 17.40 4.33
N LEU A 56 -36.61 18.60 4.23
CA LEU A 56 -37.19 19.85 4.70
C LEU A 56 -37.93 20.54 3.55
N MET A 57 -39.22 20.79 3.71
CA MET A 57 -40.06 21.43 2.71
C MET A 57 -40.09 22.95 2.95
N VAL A 58 -39.65 23.73 1.97
CA VAL A 58 -39.73 25.20 1.96
C VAL A 58 -40.37 25.61 0.63
N ASP A 59 -41.50 26.32 0.70
CA ASP A 59 -42.24 26.81 -0.49
C ASP A 59 -42.52 25.73 -1.56
N GLY A 60 -42.78 24.50 -1.10
CA GLY A 60 -43.06 23.34 -1.98
C GLY A 60 -41.82 22.64 -2.54
N VAL A 61 -40.61 23.14 -2.23
CA VAL A 61 -39.33 22.53 -2.62
C VAL A 61 -38.81 21.67 -1.46
N ALA A 62 -38.35 20.46 -1.79
CA ALA A 62 -37.74 19.54 -0.83
C ALA A 62 -36.22 19.75 -0.78
N TYR A 63 -35.70 20.14 0.38
CA TYR A 63 -34.28 20.30 0.65
C TYR A 63 -33.78 19.12 1.49
N LEU A 64 -32.54 18.69 1.23
CA LEU A 64 -31.87 17.66 2.01
C LEU A 64 -30.64 18.27 2.71
N PRO A 65 -30.36 17.86 3.96
CA PRO A 65 -29.14 18.28 4.63
C PRO A 65 -27.91 17.85 3.84
N VAL A 66 -27.05 18.81 3.50
CA VAL A 66 -25.86 18.58 2.69
C VAL A 66 -24.88 17.61 3.36
N ARG A 67 -24.79 17.62 4.70
CA ARG A 67 -23.93 16.71 5.46
C ARG A 67 -24.41 15.27 5.36
N ASP A 68 -25.68 15.03 5.67
CA ASP A 68 -26.25 13.68 5.59
C ASP A 68 -26.19 13.13 4.16
N MET A 69 -26.39 13.98 3.14
CA MET A 69 -26.22 13.61 1.74
C MET A 69 -24.75 13.28 1.42
N GLY A 70 -23.82 14.09 1.92
CA GLY A 70 -22.38 13.86 1.77
C GLY A 70 -21.98 12.51 2.36
N GLU A 71 -22.33 12.24 3.61
CA GLU A 71 -22.07 10.97 4.29
C GLU A 71 -22.66 9.79 3.52
N ALA A 72 -23.91 9.90 3.07
CA ALA A 72 -24.59 8.83 2.34
C ALA A 72 -23.98 8.58 0.93
N LEU A 73 -23.21 9.54 0.41
CA LEU A 73 -22.44 9.43 -0.83
C LEU A 73 -20.95 9.16 -0.60
N GLY A 74 -20.52 8.94 0.65
CA GLY A 74 -19.11 8.72 0.98
C GLY A 74 -18.23 9.96 0.78
N MET A 75 -18.79 11.16 0.96
CA MET A 75 -18.10 12.45 0.87
C MET A 75 -17.94 13.09 2.25
N ASN A 76 -16.83 13.80 2.44
CA ASN A 76 -16.58 14.63 3.62
C ASN A 76 -17.10 16.05 3.37
N VAL A 77 -17.93 16.57 4.28
CA VAL A 77 -18.51 17.92 4.19
C VAL A 77 -18.01 18.78 5.34
N ASN A 78 -17.14 19.73 5.02
CA ASN A 78 -16.48 20.64 5.96
C ASN A 78 -17.04 22.07 5.86
N TRP A 79 -17.08 22.77 6.99
CA TRP A 79 -17.40 24.19 7.03
C TRP A 79 -16.11 24.99 7.26
N ASN A 80 -15.80 25.87 6.32
CA ASN A 80 -14.68 26.80 6.44
C ASN A 80 -15.20 28.10 7.06
N GLU A 81 -14.92 28.31 8.35
CA GLU A 81 -15.35 29.48 9.11
C GLU A 81 -14.69 30.79 8.63
N GLN A 82 -13.46 30.71 8.12
CA GLN A 82 -12.70 31.90 7.70
C GLN A 82 -13.24 32.46 6.39
N GLU A 83 -13.60 31.58 5.46
CA GLU A 83 -14.09 31.93 4.12
C GLU A 83 -15.61 31.89 3.99
N TYR A 84 -16.32 31.48 5.06
CA TYR A 84 -17.78 31.30 5.07
C TYR A 84 -18.28 30.42 3.92
N ARG A 85 -17.58 29.30 3.64
CA ARG A 85 -17.93 28.37 2.57
C ARG A 85 -18.00 26.91 3.02
N ILE A 86 -18.79 26.13 2.30
CA ILE A 86 -18.85 24.68 2.45
C ILE A 86 -17.82 24.05 1.50
N GLU A 87 -17.03 23.13 2.03
CA GLU A 87 -16.06 22.32 1.31
C GLU A 87 -16.55 20.88 1.28
N ILE A 88 -16.58 20.29 0.08
CA ILE A 88 -17.00 18.90 -0.13
C ILE A 88 -15.84 18.19 -0.81
N GLU A 89 -15.34 17.15 -0.16
CA GLU A 89 -14.23 16.34 -0.62
C GLU A 89 -14.69 14.88 -0.73
N ASN A 90 -14.08 14.11 -1.62
CA ASN A 90 -14.28 12.67 -1.60
C ASN A 90 -13.86 12.16 -0.22
N GLY A 91 -14.69 11.33 0.40
CA GLY A 91 -14.31 10.64 1.63
C GLY A 91 -13.07 9.80 1.35
N GLN A 92 -12.29 9.55 2.40
CA GLN A 92 -11.20 8.59 2.30
C GLN A 92 -11.83 7.23 2.00
N GLU A 93 -11.83 6.84 0.73
CA GLU A 93 -11.92 5.44 0.35
C GLU A 93 -10.65 4.83 0.93
N GLU A 94 -10.74 4.23 2.13
CA GLU A 94 -9.61 3.47 2.67
C GLU A 94 -9.29 2.42 1.62
N ALA A 95 -8.20 2.64 0.90
CA ALA A 95 -7.75 1.68 -0.09
C ALA A 95 -7.62 0.35 0.64
N ILE A 96 -8.37 -0.65 0.16
CA ILE A 96 -8.19 -2.00 0.69
C ILE A 96 -6.76 -2.38 0.34
N THR A 97 -5.92 -2.47 1.36
CA THR A 97 -4.48 -2.67 1.21
C THR A 97 -4.08 -4.04 1.71
N GLU A 98 -3.04 -4.58 1.10
CA GLU A 98 -2.29 -5.72 1.62
C GLU A 98 -0.84 -5.31 1.87
N THR A 99 -0.17 -6.04 2.76
CA THR A 99 1.26 -5.87 3.03
C THR A 99 2.05 -7.00 2.39
N ILE A 100 3.18 -6.65 1.78
CA ILE A 100 4.13 -7.58 1.19
C ILE A 100 5.53 -7.33 1.73
N THR A 101 6.24 -8.40 2.06
CA THR A 101 7.71 -8.38 2.18
C THR A 101 8.29 -8.84 0.85
N ALA A 102 9.16 -8.03 0.26
CA ALA A 102 9.66 -8.28 -1.10
C ALA A 102 11.11 -7.84 -1.28
N ILE A 103 11.72 -8.32 -2.37
CA ILE A 103 13.02 -7.86 -2.86
C ILE A 103 12.79 -6.99 -4.10
N ILE A 104 13.42 -5.82 -4.16
CA ILE A 104 13.40 -4.98 -5.36
C ILE A 104 14.24 -5.64 -6.46
N LEU A 105 13.62 -5.94 -7.60
CA LEU A 105 14.27 -6.47 -8.79
C LEU A 105 14.75 -5.36 -9.71
N ASP A 106 13.91 -4.33 -9.91
CA ASP A 106 14.18 -3.21 -10.82
C ASP A 106 13.45 -1.95 -10.36
N VAL A 107 14.00 -0.78 -10.70
CA VAL A 107 13.42 0.53 -10.39
C VAL A 107 13.51 1.41 -11.63
N LYS A 108 12.36 1.90 -12.11
CA LYS A 108 12.26 2.86 -13.21
C LYS A 108 11.57 4.13 -12.74
N THR A 109 12.22 5.27 -12.91
CA THR A 109 11.63 6.58 -12.60
C THR A 109 10.92 7.14 -13.84
N GLY A 110 9.64 7.45 -13.69
CA GLY A 110 8.84 8.12 -14.72
C GLY A 110 9.13 9.62 -14.78
N ASN A 111 8.68 10.27 -15.86
CA ASN A 111 8.88 11.71 -16.07
C ASN A 111 8.19 12.59 -15.02
N ASN A 112 7.17 12.07 -14.35
CA ASN A 112 6.44 12.73 -13.27
C ASN A 112 7.07 12.52 -11.88
N GLY A 113 8.21 11.83 -11.80
CA GLY A 113 8.90 11.50 -10.55
C GLY A 113 8.38 10.26 -9.85
N ASP A 114 7.27 9.66 -10.31
CA ASP A 114 6.78 8.39 -9.76
C ASP A 114 7.74 7.27 -10.15
N GLN A 115 7.93 6.31 -9.26
CA GLN A 115 8.80 5.16 -9.50
C GLN A 115 7.95 3.93 -9.75
N MET A 116 8.23 3.22 -10.84
CA MET A 116 7.76 1.86 -11.07
C MET A 116 8.81 0.89 -10.51
N VAL A 117 8.46 0.23 -9.43
CA VAL A 117 9.34 -0.67 -8.67
C VAL A 117 8.86 -2.10 -8.89
N GLU A 118 9.64 -2.91 -9.59
CA GLU A 118 9.34 -4.33 -9.78
C GLU A 118 9.89 -5.11 -8.59
N VAL A 119 9.04 -5.87 -7.91
CA VAL A 119 9.37 -6.55 -6.66
C VAL A 119 9.04 -8.04 -6.72
N LEU A 120 9.94 -8.85 -6.17
CA LEU A 120 9.74 -10.29 -5.94
C LEU A 120 9.16 -10.50 -4.53
N SER A 121 7.97 -11.07 -4.44
CA SER A 121 7.35 -11.46 -3.18
C SER A 121 8.17 -12.54 -2.48
N LEU A 122 8.47 -12.31 -1.20
CA LEU A 122 9.06 -13.32 -0.33
C LEU A 122 8.01 -14.21 0.36
N GLY A 123 6.71 -13.96 0.13
CA GLY A 123 5.64 -14.84 0.58
C GLY A 123 5.48 -16.03 -0.37
N ALA A 124 5.62 -17.26 0.15
CA ALA A 124 5.46 -18.48 -0.64
C ALA A 124 4.08 -18.58 -1.34
N ASP A 125 3.03 -18.10 -0.65
CA ASP A 125 1.62 -18.20 -1.09
C ASP A 125 1.11 -16.97 -1.87
N SER A 126 1.98 -16.03 -2.24
CA SER A 126 1.54 -14.85 -3.00
C SER A 126 0.98 -15.27 -4.36
N PRO A 127 -0.27 -14.89 -4.72
CA PRO A 127 -0.84 -15.20 -6.03
C PRO A 127 -0.08 -14.49 -7.17
N TYR A 128 0.67 -13.45 -6.82
CA TYR A 128 1.53 -12.70 -7.73
C TYR A 128 2.96 -12.74 -7.19
N PRO A 129 3.84 -13.58 -7.75
CA PRO A 129 5.23 -13.67 -7.31
C PRO A 129 6.00 -12.39 -7.66
N VAL A 130 5.66 -11.74 -8.78
CA VAL A 130 6.20 -10.44 -9.17
C VAL A 130 5.07 -9.42 -9.24
N ILE A 131 5.27 -8.26 -8.62
CA ILE A 131 4.34 -7.12 -8.64
C ILE A 131 5.12 -5.88 -9.06
N ARG A 132 4.48 -4.99 -9.81
CA ARG A 132 5.00 -3.64 -10.07
C ARG A 132 4.28 -2.63 -9.19
N LEU A 133 5.00 -2.13 -8.19
CA LEU A 133 4.53 -1.07 -7.32
C LEU A 133 4.76 0.29 -8.00
N ILE A 134 3.69 1.06 -8.15
CA ILE A 134 3.76 2.48 -8.50
C ILE A 134 3.93 3.22 -7.20
N VAL A 135 5.13 3.73 -6.97
CA VAL A 135 5.52 4.52 -5.79
C VAL A 135 5.41 5.99 -6.18
N PRO A 136 4.40 6.72 -5.67
CA PRO A 136 4.25 8.14 -5.95
C PRO A 136 5.47 8.95 -5.50
N SER A 137 5.79 10.01 -6.24
CA SER A 137 6.90 10.91 -5.91
C SER A 137 6.77 11.56 -4.52
N ASP A 138 5.53 11.82 -4.07
CA ASP A 138 5.18 12.39 -2.77
C ASP A 138 5.11 11.35 -1.64
N LEU A 139 5.17 10.04 -1.94
CA LEU A 139 5.15 8.99 -0.93
C LEU A 139 6.42 9.04 -0.08
N THR A 140 6.26 9.11 1.25
CA THR A 140 7.37 8.99 2.20
C THR A 140 7.86 7.54 2.26
N ILE A 141 9.15 7.35 2.01
CA ILE A 141 9.82 6.05 2.11
C ILE A 141 10.55 6.02 3.45
N LYS A 142 10.29 5.00 4.27
CA LYS A 142 10.98 4.83 5.55
C LYS A 142 12.25 4.02 5.36
N GLY A 143 13.34 4.49 5.95
CA GLY A 143 14.61 3.77 5.98
C GLY A 143 14.67 2.72 7.10
N PRO A 144 15.77 1.95 7.16
CA PRO A 144 16.06 1.05 8.27
C PRO A 144 16.51 1.81 9.55
N GLU A 145 17.04 3.03 9.40
CA GLU A 145 17.41 3.92 10.52
C GLU A 145 16.28 4.91 10.86
N SER A 146 16.37 5.59 12.02
CA SER A 146 15.28 6.39 12.61
C SER A 146 14.62 7.37 11.64
N ASP A 147 13.29 7.56 11.79
CA ASP A 147 12.36 8.43 11.03
C ASP A 147 12.74 9.93 11.00
N ASP A 148 13.94 10.29 11.49
CA ASP A 148 14.45 11.65 11.70
C ASP A 148 15.40 12.12 10.56
N SER A 149 15.69 11.24 9.59
CA SER A 149 16.46 11.62 8.40
C SER A 149 15.60 12.41 7.42
N GLN A 150 15.97 13.66 7.15
CA GLN A 150 15.28 14.53 6.17
C GLN A 150 15.46 14.08 4.71
N GLU A 151 16.35 13.12 4.44
CA GLU A 151 16.59 12.60 3.09
C GLU A 151 15.72 11.38 2.82
N LYS A 152 14.93 11.44 1.73
CA LYS A 152 14.14 10.30 1.24
C LYS A 152 15.10 9.20 0.79
N PRO A 153 15.09 8.00 1.41
CA PRO A 153 15.92 6.89 0.99
C PRO A 153 15.67 6.53 -0.48
N GLU A 154 16.73 6.30 -1.24
CA GLU A 154 16.64 5.89 -2.64
C GLU A 154 16.34 4.38 -2.74
N LEU A 155 15.36 4.00 -3.55
CA LEU A 155 15.04 2.60 -3.84
C LEU A 155 16.01 2.04 -4.89
N LYS A 156 16.63 0.89 -4.59
CA LYS A 156 17.60 0.22 -5.46
C LYS A 156 17.32 -1.27 -5.59
N PRO A 157 17.66 -1.90 -6.73
CA PRO A 157 17.67 -3.35 -6.84
C PRO A 157 18.47 -4.02 -5.72
N GLY A 158 17.97 -5.15 -5.21
CA GLY A 158 18.59 -5.88 -4.09
C GLY A 158 18.15 -5.41 -2.70
N MET A 159 17.38 -4.33 -2.57
CA MET A 159 16.81 -3.95 -1.28
C MET A 159 15.65 -4.87 -0.89
N LYS A 160 15.67 -5.34 0.35
CA LYS A 160 14.50 -5.95 1.00
C LYS A 160 13.60 -4.86 1.56
N ILE A 161 12.33 -4.89 1.19
CA ILE A 161 11.33 -3.92 1.62
C ILE A 161 10.11 -4.60 2.24
N GLU A 162 9.40 -3.85 3.04
CA GLU A 162 7.99 -4.07 3.37
C GLU A 162 7.17 -2.96 2.73
N ALA A 163 6.10 -3.30 2.02
CA ALA A 163 5.25 -2.32 1.36
C ALA A 163 3.77 -2.64 1.59
N ALA A 164 2.96 -1.60 1.82
CA ALA A 164 1.52 -1.70 1.71
C ALA A 164 1.08 -1.27 0.31
N TYR A 165 0.20 -2.01 -0.33
CA TYR A 165 -0.26 -1.74 -1.70
C TYR A 165 -1.76 -1.95 -1.84
N SER A 166 -2.37 -1.24 -2.80
CA SER A 166 -3.79 -1.36 -3.09
C SER A 166 -4.15 -2.70 -3.75
N LEU A 167 -5.26 -3.31 -3.36
CA LEU A 167 -5.81 -4.47 -4.05
C LEU A 167 -6.39 -4.13 -5.43
N ALA A 168 -6.60 -2.84 -5.74
CA ALA A 168 -6.95 -2.39 -7.07
C ALA A 168 -5.71 -2.42 -7.98
N MET A 169 -5.59 -3.50 -8.75
CA MET A 169 -4.43 -3.74 -9.62
C MET A 169 -4.81 -3.93 -11.09
N THR A 170 -3.86 -3.67 -11.99
CA THR A 170 -4.05 -3.93 -13.42
C THR A 170 -4.12 -5.43 -13.70
N ARG A 171 -4.79 -5.80 -14.79
CA ARG A 171 -4.83 -7.18 -15.30
C ARG A 171 -3.64 -7.52 -16.21
N SER A 172 -2.53 -6.79 -16.08
CA SER A 172 -1.28 -7.09 -16.79
C SER A 172 -0.47 -8.16 -16.07
N LEU A 173 0.55 -8.70 -16.73
CA LEU A 173 1.51 -9.61 -16.10
C LEU A 173 2.94 -9.04 -16.27
N PRO A 174 3.65 -8.67 -15.18
CA PRO A 174 3.16 -8.60 -13.79
C PRO A 174 2.04 -7.54 -13.61
N PRO A 175 1.18 -7.69 -12.58
CA PRO A 175 0.18 -6.69 -12.23
C PRO A 175 0.87 -5.43 -11.71
N GLN A 176 0.22 -4.29 -11.95
CA GLN A 176 0.65 -2.97 -11.46
C GLN A 176 -0.36 -2.46 -10.44
N THR A 177 0.13 -1.90 -9.34
CA THR A 177 -0.70 -1.35 -8.27
C THR A 177 -0.01 -0.17 -7.60
N ARG A 178 -0.78 0.70 -6.95
CA ARG A 178 -0.25 1.82 -6.16
C ARG A 178 0.28 1.33 -4.83
N ALA A 179 1.46 1.80 -4.45
CA ALA A 179 2.00 1.65 -3.10
C ALA A 179 1.43 2.75 -2.19
N GLU A 180 0.94 2.33 -1.02
CA GLU A 180 0.46 3.21 0.05
C GLU A 180 1.51 3.44 1.14
N SER A 181 2.48 2.52 1.28
CA SER A 181 3.69 2.77 2.06
C SER A 181 4.84 1.88 1.58
N VAL A 182 6.06 2.34 1.79
CA VAL A 182 7.29 1.57 1.54
C VAL A 182 8.26 1.79 2.70
N ARG A 183 8.76 0.69 3.26
CA ARG A 183 9.83 0.66 4.27
C ARG A 183 10.97 -0.21 3.76
N ILE A 184 12.18 0.35 3.72
CA ILE A 184 13.40 -0.40 3.47
C ILE A 184 13.81 -1.11 4.77
N ILE A 185 14.04 -2.42 4.68
CA ILE A 185 14.45 -3.25 5.81
C ILE A 185 15.97 -3.38 5.86
N HIS A 186 16.61 -3.77 4.75
CA HIS A 186 18.05 -3.78 4.55
C HIS A 186 18.39 -4.09 3.10
N GLU A 187 19.63 -3.83 2.69
CA GLU A 187 20.18 -4.29 1.41
C GLU A 187 20.58 -5.77 1.51
N LEU A 188 20.31 -6.53 0.46
CA LEU A 188 20.75 -7.92 0.29
C LEU A 188 21.96 -7.98 -0.62
N GLY A 189 22.81 -8.97 -0.39
CA GLY A 189 23.83 -9.33 -1.37
C GLY A 189 23.18 -10.00 -2.57
N LEU A 190 23.73 -9.76 -3.77
CA LEU A 190 23.31 -10.38 -5.02
C LEU A 190 24.52 -11.04 -5.68
N VAL A 191 24.37 -12.31 -6.05
CA VAL A 191 25.28 -13.01 -6.94
C VAL A 191 24.50 -13.54 -8.13
N GLU A 192 24.99 -13.27 -9.34
CA GLU A 192 24.45 -13.80 -10.58
C GLU A 192 25.54 -14.61 -11.27
N GLY A 193 25.26 -15.87 -11.60
CA GLY A 193 26.28 -16.73 -12.19
C GLY A 193 25.85 -18.18 -12.29
N ILE A 194 26.84 -19.03 -12.52
CA ILE A 194 26.67 -20.48 -12.63
C ILE A 194 26.87 -21.11 -11.24
N VAL A 195 26.05 -22.09 -10.91
CA VAL A 195 26.24 -22.93 -9.72
C VAL A 195 27.41 -23.87 -9.95
N GLN A 196 28.53 -23.69 -9.22
CA GLN A 196 29.71 -24.55 -9.35
C GLN A 196 29.57 -25.89 -8.61
N SER A 197 28.83 -25.95 -7.51
CA SER A 197 28.57 -27.21 -6.83
C SER A 197 27.31 -27.14 -5.96
N VAL A 198 26.70 -28.31 -5.75
CA VAL A 198 25.50 -28.49 -4.93
C VAL A 198 25.77 -29.60 -3.91
N GLN A 199 25.50 -29.34 -2.64
CA GLN A 199 25.69 -30.29 -1.54
C GLN A 199 24.42 -30.40 -0.70
N SER A 200 23.97 -31.62 -0.43
CA SER A 200 22.90 -31.87 0.54
C SER A 200 23.47 -31.82 1.95
N THR A 201 22.77 -31.14 2.85
CA THR A 201 23.11 -31.02 4.28
C THR A 201 21.93 -31.48 5.12
N ASP A 202 22.15 -31.68 6.43
CA ASP A 202 21.08 -32.05 7.37
C ASP A 202 19.98 -30.97 7.49
N HIS A 203 20.25 -29.74 7.02
CA HIS A 203 19.37 -28.57 7.13
C HIS A 203 18.94 -27.99 5.77
N GLY A 204 19.09 -28.74 4.69
CA GLY A 204 18.71 -28.31 3.34
C GLY A 204 19.84 -28.42 2.33
N LEU A 205 19.79 -27.60 1.28
CA LEU A 205 20.78 -27.59 0.21
C LEU A 205 21.82 -26.50 0.46
N SER A 206 23.07 -26.72 0.09
CA SER A 206 24.10 -25.67 0.01
C SER A 206 24.65 -25.61 -1.40
N ILE A 207 24.79 -24.40 -1.93
CA ILE A 207 25.31 -24.17 -3.28
C ILE A 207 26.55 -23.28 -3.24
N LYS A 208 27.53 -23.56 -4.09
CA LYS A 208 28.71 -22.69 -4.29
C LYS A 208 28.53 -21.85 -5.56
N MET A 209 28.81 -20.56 -5.45
CA MET A 209 28.72 -19.56 -6.52
C MET A 209 29.99 -18.71 -6.60
N ASP A 210 30.25 -18.12 -7.78
CA ASP A 210 31.31 -17.11 -8.02
C ASP A 210 32.75 -17.54 -7.64
N GLU A 211 33.03 -18.85 -7.68
CA GLU A 211 34.39 -19.38 -7.56
C GLU A 211 35.26 -19.00 -8.77
N GLN A 212 36.41 -18.39 -8.49
CA GLN A 212 37.46 -18.11 -9.46
C GLN A 212 38.31 -19.34 -9.75
N GLU A 213 38.85 -19.39 -10.97
CA GLU A 213 39.69 -20.49 -11.41
C GLU A 213 40.94 -20.61 -10.53
N ASN A 214 41.25 -21.83 -10.07
CA ASN A 214 42.38 -22.16 -9.20
C ASN A 214 42.36 -21.51 -7.80
N ASP A 215 41.25 -20.91 -7.37
CA ASP A 215 41.09 -20.40 -6.01
C ASP A 215 39.86 -21.03 -5.31
N PRO A 216 40.02 -22.18 -4.62
CA PRO A 216 38.92 -22.84 -3.94
C PRO A 216 38.37 -22.05 -2.74
N THR A 217 39.11 -21.04 -2.27
CA THR A 217 38.71 -20.15 -1.18
C THR A 217 37.87 -18.96 -1.63
N SER A 218 37.80 -18.73 -2.94
CA SER A 218 36.97 -17.70 -3.57
C SER A 218 35.51 -18.12 -3.73
N GLY A 219 34.66 -17.14 -4.04
CA GLY A 219 33.22 -17.31 -4.22
C GLY A 219 32.44 -17.20 -2.90
N ILE A 220 31.22 -17.72 -2.92
CA ILE A 220 30.30 -17.71 -1.80
C ILE A 220 29.56 -19.04 -1.73
N ILE A 221 29.32 -19.53 -0.53
CA ILE A 221 28.43 -20.65 -0.28
C ILE A 221 27.10 -20.12 0.25
N LEU A 222 26.01 -20.52 -0.38
CA LEU A 222 24.66 -20.12 0.00
C LEU A 222 23.90 -21.31 0.55
N HIS A 223 23.32 -21.14 1.73
CA HIS A 223 22.45 -22.15 2.35
C HIS A 223 20.99 -21.89 1.96
N ILE A 224 20.34 -22.93 1.45
CA ILE A 224 18.94 -22.92 1.03
C ILE A 224 18.15 -23.61 2.15
N ALA A 225 17.37 -22.81 2.86
CA ALA A 225 16.51 -23.23 3.95
C ALA A 225 15.06 -23.37 3.46
N GLU A 226 14.17 -23.82 4.35
CA GLU A 226 12.74 -23.99 4.05
C GLU A 226 12.03 -22.68 3.67
N ASP A 227 12.54 -21.55 4.17
CA ASP A 227 12.02 -20.20 3.91
C ASP A 227 12.70 -19.50 2.72
N THR A 228 13.67 -20.15 2.06
CA THR A 228 14.28 -19.61 0.84
C THR A 228 13.25 -19.64 -0.30
N VAL A 229 12.98 -18.47 -0.89
CA VAL A 229 12.05 -18.37 -2.01
C VAL A 229 12.73 -18.78 -3.31
N ILE A 230 12.27 -19.85 -3.94
CA ILE A 230 12.85 -20.39 -5.18
C ILE A 230 11.88 -20.18 -6.33
N ARG A 231 12.33 -19.47 -7.36
CA ARG A 231 11.55 -19.12 -8.55
C ARG A 231 12.29 -19.43 -9.83
N SER A 232 11.60 -19.41 -10.96
CA SER A 232 12.16 -19.66 -12.29
C SER A 232 11.60 -18.71 -13.33
N GLY A 233 12.45 -18.35 -14.29
CA GLY A 233 12.06 -17.58 -15.47
C GLY A 233 11.76 -16.10 -15.18
N PRO A 234 11.37 -15.33 -16.21
CA PRO A 234 11.18 -13.89 -16.12
C PRO A 234 9.96 -13.46 -15.29
N LEU A 235 8.99 -14.37 -15.08
CA LEU A 235 7.78 -14.10 -14.30
C LEU A 235 7.86 -14.67 -12.89
N ALA A 236 9.01 -15.23 -12.52
CA ALA A 236 9.28 -15.86 -11.23
C ALA A 236 8.23 -16.93 -10.89
N ASP A 237 8.04 -17.90 -11.78
CA ASP A 237 7.18 -19.06 -11.53
C ASP A 237 7.73 -19.87 -10.34
N PRO A 238 6.87 -20.50 -9.50
CA PRO A 238 7.33 -21.33 -8.39
C PRO A 238 8.28 -22.44 -8.85
N ALA A 239 9.40 -22.59 -8.14
CA ALA A 239 10.41 -23.62 -8.38
C ALA A 239 10.79 -24.32 -7.07
N THR A 240 11.51 -25.44 -7.15
CA THR A 240 11.92 -26.23 -5.97
C THR A 240 13.43 -26.39 -5.91
N ALA A 241 13.96 -26.67 -4.72
CA ALA A 241 15.40 -26.84 -4.51
C ALA A 241 16.01 -27.95 -5.38
N ASP A 242 15.25 -29.00 -5.69
CA ASP A 242 15.70 -30.12 -6.54
C ASP A 242 16.00 -29.70 -8.00
N GLN A 243 15.49 -28.54 -8.42
CA GLN A 243 15.76 -27.98 -9.74
C GLN A 243 17.10 -27.25 -9.79
N ILE A 244 17.69 -26.91 -8.65
CA ILE A 244 19.00 -26.24 -8.56
C ILE A 244 20.08 -27.31 -8.70
N LYS A 245 20.78 -27.28 -9.83
CA LYS A 245 21.81 -28.25 -10.19
C LYS A 245 23.11 -27.55 -10.52
N GLU A 246 24.21 -28.29 -10.42
CA GLU A 246 25.51 -27.86 -10.92
C GLU A 246 25.39 -27.48 -12.41
N GLY A 247 26.00 -26.35 -12.78
CA GLY A 247 25.90 -25.78 -14.12
C GLY A 247 24.68 -24.89 -14.36
N ALA A 248 23.69 -24.86 -13.47
CA ALA A 248 22.53 -23.98 -13.61
C ALA A 248 22.93 -22.50 -13.46
N LYS A 249 22.39 -21.63 -14.33
CA LYS A 249 22.56 -20.18 -14.20
C LYS A 249 21.47 -19.60 -13.30
N ILE A 250 21.84 -18.87 -12.25
CA ILE A 250 20.88 -18.34 -11.28
C ILE A 250 21.23 -16.91 -10.86
N LYS A 251 20.22 -16.20 -10.33
CA LYS A 251 20.38 -15.02 -9.46
C LYS A 251 20.05 -15.43 -8.03
N ALA A 252 20.96 -15.19 -7.09
CA ALA A 252 20.74 -15.48 -5.69
C ALA A 252 20.90 -14.23 -4.83
N TYR A 253 19.85 -13.93 -4.06
CA TYR A 253 19.82 -12.88 -3.06
C TYR A 253 20.09 -13.49 -1.68
N TYR A 254 21.07 -12.97 -0.96
CA TYR A 254 21.52 -13.52 0.31
C TYR A 254 21.58 -12.46 1.42
N GLY A 255 21.52 -12.95 2.67
CA GLY A 255 21.44 -12.09 3.85
C GLY A 255 22.67 -11.21 4.07
N PRO A 256 22.53 -10.11 4.81
CA PRO A 256 23.62 -9.16 5.07
C PRO A 256 24.70 -9.71 6.01
N ILE A 257 24.44 -10.84 6.68
CA ILE A 257 25.36 -11.48 7.60
C ILE A 257 26.00 -12.69 6.90
N MET A 258 27.32 -12.78 6.99
CA MET A 258 28.14 -13.83 6.38
C MET A 258 29.13 -14.40 7.41
N THR A 259 29.53 -15.66 7.22
CA THR A 259 30.61 -16.25 8.03
C THR A 259 31.97 -15.70 7.59
N MET A 260 32.92 -15.68 8.51
CA MET A 260 34.33 -15.35 8.21
C MET A 260 35.12 -16.55 7.65
N SER A 261 34.45 -17.55 7.08
CA SER A 261 35.11 -18.69 6.44
C SER A 261 35.62 -18.32 5.04
N LEU A 262 36.39 -19.21 4.46
CA LEU A 262 36.90 -19.11 3.10
C LEU A 262 36.50 -20.37 2.31
N PRO A 263 35.52 -20.31 1.40
CA PRO A 263 34.69 -19.13 1.06
C PRO A 263 33.72 -18.73 2.20
N PRO A 264 33.26 -17.47 2.22
CA PRO A 264 32.22 -17.03 3.14
C PRO A 264 30.89 -17.73 2.86
N GLN A 265 30.08 -17.89 3.90
CA GLN A 265 28.78 -18.56 3.86
C GLN A 265 27.66 -17.61 4.29
N SER A 266 26.48 -17.70 3.66
CA SER A 266 25.30 -16.88 4.00
C SER A 266 23.99 -17.63 3.72
N PRO A 267 22.89 -17.38 4.46
CA PRO A 267 21.58 -17.87 4.07
C PRO A 267 21.06 -17.17 2.79
N ALA A 268 20.54 -17.96 1.86
CA ALA A 268 19.82 -17.45 0.70
C ALA A 268 18.40 -17.03 1.09
N GLN A 269 18.01 -15.81 0.74
CA GLN A 269 16.63 -15.34 0.91
C GLN A 269 15.78 -15.61 -0.33
N ALA A 270 16.37 -15.49 -1.53
CA ALA A 270 15.68 -15.84 -2.76
C ALA A 270 16.66 -16.35 -3.82
N ILE A 271 16.19 -17.29 -4.64
CA ILE A 271 16.90 -17.80 -5.81
C ILE A 271 15.96 -17.73 -7.02
N ILE A 272 16.43 -17.15 -8.11
CA ILE A 272 15.75 -17.14 -9.40
C ILE A 272 16.59 -17.95 -10.37
N LEU A 273 16.08 -19.11 -10.78
CA LEU A 273 16.61 -19.89 -11.87
C LEU A 273 16.44 -19.08 -13.16
N LEU A 274 17.56 -18.79 -13.81
CA LEU A 274 17.55 -18.18 -15.13
C LEU A 274 17.45 -19.33 -16.12
N ASP A 275 16.42 -19.32 -16.96
CA ASP A 275 16.37 -20.26 -18.08
C ASP A 275 17.66 -20.09 -18.89
N ASP A 276 18.26 -21.21 -19.32
CA ASP A 276 19.28 -21.15 -20.36
C ASP A 276 18.64 -20.38 -21.50
N ALA A 277 19.16 -19.17 -21.78
CA ALA A 277 18.77 -18.43 -22.96
C ALA A 277 18.87 -19.43 -24.11
N ALA A 278 17.70 -19.80 -24.64
CA ALA A 278 17.58 -20.88 -25.59
C ALA A 278 18.69 -20.72 -26.61
N ALA A 279 19.46 -21.79 -26.80
CA ALA A 279 20.29 -21.93 -27.97
C ALA A 279 19.37 -21.85 -29.20
N GLU A 280 19.18 -20.64 -29.72
CA GLU A 280 18.80 -20.39 -31.11
C GLU A 280 20.06 -20.34 -31.97
#